data_AF-A0AAP0QK94-F1
#
_entry.id   AF-A0AAP0QK94-F1
#
_cell.length_a   1.000
_cell.length_b   1.000
_cell.length_c   1.000
_cell.angle_alpha   90.00
_cell.angle_beta   90.00
_cell.angle_gamma   90.00
#
_symmetry.space_group_name_H-M   'P 1'
#
loop_
_entity.id
_entity.type
_entity.pdbx_description
1 polymer ?
#
loop_
_entity_poly.entity_id
_entity_poly.type
_entity_poly.pdbx_seq_one_letter_code
_entity_poly.pdbx_strand_id
1 'polypeptide(L)'
;MASIADREEETNNFSYAMELASAIVLPAAMQAVVELDVFEIISKAGPGAKLSVSEIVAQIPLKDNNPEAAAMMLDRVLRLTLLT
;
A
#
# COMPACT_ATOMS: atom_id res chain seq x y z
N MET A 1 41.72 -6.39 -8.97
CA MET A 1 41.05 -5.55 -7.95
C MET A 1 39.87 -4.91 -8.63
N ALA A 2 38.63 -5.21 -8.24
CA ALA A 2 37.44 -4.56 -8.80
C ALA A 2 37.47 -3.07 -8.44
N SER A 3 37.18 -2.21 -9.41
CA SER A 3 37.11 -0.76 -9.22
C SER A 3 35.94 -0.40 -8.31
N ILE A 4 35.99 0.76 -7.65
CA ILE A 4 34.88 1.27 -6.83
C ILE A 4 33.62 1.44 -7.71
N ALA A 5 33.79 1.84 -8.97
CA ALA A 5 32.71 1.96 -9.94
C ALA A 5 32.00 0.63 -10.24
N ASP A 6 32.74 -0.49 -10.31
CA ASP A 6 32.17 -1.82 -10.59
C ASP A 6 31.26 -2.28 -9.44
N ARG A 7 31.60 -1.94 -8.18
CA ARG A 7 30.76 -2.26 -7.02
C ARG A 7 29.51 -1.41 -6.94
N GLU A 8 29.59 -0.13 -7.26
CA GLU A 8 28.43 0.77 -7.26
C GLU A 8 27.40 0.34 -8.31
N GLU A 9 27.84 -0.03 -9.51
CA GLU A 9 26.98 -0.56 -10.57
C GLU A 9 26.30 -1.87 -10.15
N GLU A 10 27.05 -2.79 -9.53
CA GLU A 10 26.49 -4.06 -9.03
C GLU A 10 25.46 -3.84 -7.91
N THR A 11 25.71 -2.90 -7.00
CA THR A 11 24.73 -2.52 -5.97
C THR A 11 23.48 -1.88 -6.55
N ASN A 12 23.63 -1.01 -7.56
CA ASN A 12 22.49 -0.39 -8.23
C ASN A 12 21.67 -1.41 -9.00
N ASN A 13 22.32 -2.35 -9.69
CA ASN A 13 21.65 -3.44 -10.40
C ASN A 13 20.90 -4.36 -9.43
N PHE A 14 21.48 -4.66 -8.26
CA PHE A 14 20.81 -5.43 -7.23
C PHE A 14 19.58 -4.71 -6.67
N SER A 15 19.71 -3.42 -6.35
CA SER A 15 18.58 -2.60 -5.89
C SER A 15 17.46 -2.51 -6.93
N TYR A 16 17.81 -2.31 -8.21
CA TYR A 16 16.85 -2.24 -9.30
C TYR A 16 16.13 -3.59 -9.55
N ALA A 17 16.86 -4.71 -9.48
CA ALA A 17 16.26 -6.04 -9.57
C ALA A 17 15.29 -6.30 -8.40
N MET A 18 15.64 -5.85 -7.19
CA MET A 18 14.75 -5.94 -6.03
C MET A 18 13.49 -5.09 -6.21
N GLU A 19 13.63 -3.88 -6.73
CA GLU A 19 12.49 -3.01 -7.05
C GLU A 19 11.55 -3.67 -8.06
N LEU A 20 12.10 -4.20 -9.17
CA LEU A 20 11.32 -4.97 -10.15
C LEU A 20 10.65 -6.20 -9.55
N ALA A 21 11.36 -6.95 -8.69
CA ALA A 21 10.78 -8.11 -8.00
C ALA A 21 9.60 -7.70 -7.09
N SER A 22 9.64 -6.49 -6.54
CA SER A 22 8.57 -5.91 -5.72
C SER A 22 7.53 -5.09 -6.49
N ALA A 23 7.70 -4.90 -7.81
CA ALA A 23 6.87 -3.98 -8.59
C ALA A 23 5.37 -4.35 -8.60
N ILE A 24 5.04 -5.63 -8.37
CA ILE A 24 3.65 -6.11 -8.30
C ILE A 24 2.92 -5.65 -7.02
N VAL A 25 3.65 -5.24 -5.99
CA VAL A 25 3.08 -4.87 -4.69
C VAL A 25 2.18 -3.63 -4.82
N LEU A 26 2.59 -2.63 -5.60
CA LEU A 26 1.80 -1.40 -5.80
C LEU A 26 0.47 -1.66 -6.55
N PRO A 27 0.45 -2.31 -7.73
CA PRO A 27 -0.79 -2.68 -8.40
C PRO A 27 -1.71 -3.55 -7.54
N ALA A 28 -1.15 -4.54 -6.83
CA ALA A 28 -1.94 -5.41 -5.94
C ALA A 28 -2.55 -4.63 -4.77
N ALA A 29 -1.80 -3.70 -4.18
CA ALA A 29 -2.30 -2.82 -3.14
C ALA A 29 -3.44 -1.92 -3.65
N MET A 30 -3.27 -1.28 -4.82
CA MET A 30 -4.34 -0.49 -5.44
C MET A 30 -5.59 -1.33 -5.73
N GLN A 31 -5.41 -2.56 -6.25
CA GLN A 31 -6.52 -3.48 -6.50
C GLN A 31 -7.29 -3.78 -5.21
N ALA A 32 -6.58 -4.05 -4.10
CA ALA A 32 -7.22 -4.29 -2.80
C ALA A 32 -8.02 -3.08 -2.29
N VAL A 33 -7.52 -1.85 -2.48
CA VAL A 33 -8.26 -0.62 -2.12
C VAL A 33 -9.56 -0.49 -2.91
N VAL A 34 -9.55 -0.89 -4.18
CA VAL A 34 -10.74 -0.91 -5.05
C VAL A 34 -11.71 -2.02 -4.63
N GLU A 35 -11.23 -3.24 -4.40
CA GLU A 35 -12.06 -4.38 -3.99
C GLU A 35 -12.74 -4.18 -2.61
N LEU A 36 -12.14 -3.37 -1.74
CA LEU A 36 -12.68 -3.00 -0.44
C LEU A 36 -13.54 -1.74 -0.47
N ASP A 37 -13.82 -1.19 -1.66
CA ASP A 37 -14.62 0.02 -1.88
C ASP A 37 -14.16 1.24 -1.06
N VAL A 38 -12.86 1.33 -0.75
CA VAL A 38 -12.31 2.37 0.12
C VAL A 38 -12.49 3.76 -0.48
N PHE A 39 -12.36 3.89 -1.81
CA PHE A 39 -12.63 5.15 -2.50
C PHE A 39 -14.10 5.57 -2.40
N GLU A 40 -15.03 4.61 -2.42
CA GLU A 40 -16.45 4.90 -2.26
C GLU A 40 -16.76 5.35 -0.82
N ILE A 41 -16.15 4.70 0.18
CA ILE A 41 -16.26 5.09 1.59
C ILE A 41 -15.76 6.53 1.80
N ILE A 42 -14.60 6.87 1.23
CA ILE A 42 -14.04 8.23 1.28
C ILE A 42 -14.95 9.22 0.54
N SER A 43 -15.45 8.85 -0.64
CA SER A 43 -16.34 9.70 -1.43
C SER A 43 -17.66 9.98 -0.70
N LYS A 44 -18.21 9.01 0.03
CA LYS A 44 -19.44 9.16 0.81
C LYS A 44 -19.27 10.10 2.01
N ALA A 45 -18.08 10.17 2.61
CA ALA A 45 -17.80 11.11 3.68
C ALA A 45 -17.74 12.57 3.21
N GLY A 46 -17.53 12.78 1.91
CA GLY A 46 -17.62 14.08 1.26
C GLY A 46 -16.29 14.83 1.15
N PRO A 47 -16.25 15.92 0.35
CA PRO A 47 -15.02 16.65 0.08
C PRO A 47 -14.41 17.24 1.37
N GLY A 48 -13.12 16.98 1.59
CA GLY A 48 -12.38 17.49 2.75
C GLY A 48 -12.61 16.72 4.05
N ALA A 49 -13.42 15.65 4.04
CA ALA A 49 -13.56 14.76 5.18
C ALA A 49 -12.22 14.05 5.47
N LYS A 50 -11.80 14.08 6.74
CA LYS A 50 -10.65 13.33 7.22
C LYS A 50 -11.16 12.09 7.94
N LEU A 51 -11.15 10.97 7.24
CA LEU A 51 -11.43 9.67 7.84
C LEU A 51 -10.14 9.06 8.37
N SER A 52 -10.19 8.54 9.59
CA SER A 52 -9.18 7.61 10.08
C SER A 52 -9.34 6.23 9.44
N VAL A 53 -8.26 5.43 9.44
CA VAL A 53 -8.30 4.07 8.90
C VAL A 53 -9.33 3.20 9.63
N SER A 54 -9.47 3.36 10.95
CA SER A 54 -10.47 2.65 11.75
C SER A 54 -11.90 2.96 11.33
N GLU A 55 -12.20 4.22 10.97
CA GLU A 55 -13.53 4.63 10.47
C GLU A 55 -13.83 4.07 9.08
N ILE A 56 -12.80 3.88 8.25
CA ILE A 56 -12.94 3.21 6.96
C ILE A 56 -13.22 1.72 7.19
N VAL A 57 -12.42 1.05 8.03
CA VAL A 57 -12.60 -0.38 8.33
C VAL A 57 -13.95 -0.69 8.97
N ALA A 58 -14.48 0.20 9.80
CA ALA A 58 -15.81 0.05 10.39
C ALA A 58 -16.95 -0.01 9.35
N GLN A 59 -16.70 0.50 8.14
CA GLN A 59 -17.66 0.49 7.02
C GLN A 59 -17.44 -0.68 6.06
N ILE A 60 -16.33 -1.41 6.18
CA ILE A 60 -16.05 -2.59 5.37
C ILE A 60 -16.74 -3.81 6.01
N PRO A 61 -17.51 -4.60 5.24
CA PRO A 61 -18.09 -5.84 5.72
C PRO A 61 -16.98 -6.89 5.93
N LEU A 62 -16.40 -6.92 7.13
CA LEU A 62 -15.37 -7.89 7.50
C LEU A 62 -15.99 -9.28 7.67
N LYS A 63 -15.42 -10.26 6.96
CA LYS A 63 -15.83 -11.67 7.08
C LYS A 63 -15.37 -12.28 8.40
N ASP A 64 -14.22 -11.84 8.90
CA ASP A 64 -13.62 -12.23 10.16
C ASP A 64 -13.69 -11.06 11.14
N ASN A 65 -14.15 -11.30 12.37
CA ASN A 65 -14.35 -10.27 13.43
C ASN A 65 -13.03 -9.70 14.00
N ASN A 66 -12.00 -9.47 13.18
CA ASN A 66 -10.74 -8.86 13.59
C ASN A 66 -10.51 -7.49 12.92
N PRO A 67 -11.22 -6.45 13.38
CA PRO A 67 -11.12 -5.11 12.81
C PRO A 67 -9.74 -4.48 13.03
N GLU A 68 -9.00 -4.90 14.06
CA GLU A 68 -7.70 -4.33 14.40
C GLU A 68 -6.61 -4.80 13.43
N ALA A 69 -6.63 -6.09 13.06
CA ALA A 69 -5.78 -6.62 12.00
C ALA A 69 -6.13 -6.01 10.63
N ALA A 70 -7.43 -5.87 10.32
CA ALA A 70 -7.88 -5.24 9.09
C ALA A 70 -7.43 -3.78 8.98
N ALA A 71 -7.54 -3.02 10.07
CA ALA A 71 -7.06 -1.64 10.13
C ALA A 71 -5.55 -1.55 9.92
N MET A 72 -4.76 -2.43 10.54
CA MET A 72 -3.32 -2.46 10.34
C MET A 72 -2.94 -2.78 8.88
N MET A 73 -3.63 -3.72 8.25
CA MET A 73 -3.37 -4.07 6.84
C MET A 73 -3.77 -2.93 5.91
N LEU A 74 -4.95 -2.34 6.11
CA LEU A 74 -5.42 -1.22 5.29
C LEU A 74 -4.52 0.01 5.44
N ASP A 75 -4.03 0.32 6.65
CA ASP A 75 -3.08 1.41 6.89
C ASP A 75 -1.75 1.19 6.13
N ARG A 76 -1.30 -0.07 6.00
CA ARG A 76 -0.11 -0.41 5.20
C ARG A 76 -0.36 -0.25 3.70
N VAL A 77 -1.51 -0.73 3.23
CA VAL A 77 -1.92 -0.61 1.82
C VAL A 77 -2.08 0.85 1.42
N LEU A 78 -2.81 1.65 2.21
CA LEU A 78 -3.03 3.07 1.96
C LEU A 78 -1.72 3.87 1.97
N ARG A 79 -0.81 3.58 2.91
CA ARG A 79 0.53 4.19 2.89
C ARG A 79 1.29 3.86 1.61
N LEU A 80 1.19 2.64 1.12
CA LEU A 80 1.89 2.24 -0.09
C LEU A 80 1.32 2.93 -1.35
N THR A 81 0.01 3.19 -1.38
CA THR A 81 -0.65 3.83 -2.53
C THR A 81 -0.69 5.37 -2.47
N LEU A 82 -0.48 5.98 -1.30
CA LEU A 82 -0.54 7.45 -1.10
C LEU A 82 0.84 8.11 -0.91
N LEU A 83 1.91 7.34 -0.69
CA LEU A 83 3.25 7.86 -0.41
C LEU A 83 4.23 7.79 -1.60
N THR A 84 3.75 7.53 -2.81
CA THR A 84 4.50 7.59 -4.08
C THR A 84 3.92 8.66 -4.97
#